data_AF-A0A4R8T0W7-F1
#
_entry.id   AF-A0A4R8T0W7-F1
#
_cell.length_a   1.000
_cell.length_b   1.000
_cell.length_c   1.000
_cell.angle_alpha   90.00
_cell.angle_beta   90.00
_cell.angle_gamma   90.00
#
_symmetry.space_group_name_H-M   'P 1'
#
loop_
_entity.id
_entity.type
_entity.pdbx_description
1 polymer ?
#
loop_
_entity_poly.entity_id
_entity_poly.type
_entity_poly.pdbx_seq_one_letter_code
_entity_poly.pdbx_strand_id
1 'polypeptide(L)' 'MGSVPSIDMDRFPKQGDFLGKRAKVCFHYAADTTVGGEIVRDDMSEPFVTIIKLDDGRYVLATECQYLAE' A
#
# COMPACT_ATOMS: atom_id res chain seq x y z
N MET A 1 3.89 -14.88 18.13
CA MET A 1 4.92 -14.03 17.49
C MET A 1 5.18 -14.62 16.12
N GLY A 2 4.50 -14.10 15.09
CA GLY A 2 4.43 -14.75 13.77
C GLY A 2 5.60 -14.36 12.90
N SER A 3 6.54 -15.29 12.69
CA SER A 3 7.45 -15.24 11.55
C SER A 3 6.66 -15.71 10.33
N VAL A 4 6.20 -14.78 9.49
CA VAL A 4 5.68 -15.14 8.17
C VAL A 4 6.88 -15.64 7.35
N PRO A 5 6.91 -16.90 6.91
CA PRO A 5 8.11 -17.56 6.35
C PRO A 5 8.52 -17.06 4.96
N SER A 6 7.97 -15.95 4.49
CA SER A 6 8.14 -15.42 3.14
C SER A 6 8.69 -13.99 3.08
N ILE A 7 9.16 -13.44 4.20
CA ILE A 7 9.91 -12.16 4.23
C ILE A 7 11.36 -12.48 4.62
N ASP A 8 12.15 -12.98 3.67
CA ASP A 8 13.61 -12.90 3.76
C ASP A 8 14.03 -11.47 3.40
N MET A 9 15.14 -10.96 3.95
CA MET A 9 15.63 -9.60 3.64
C MET A 9 15.80 -9.32 2.13
N ASP A 10 15.99 -10.37 1.33
CA ASP A 10 16.17 -10.31 -0.13
C ASP A 10 15.01 -10.89 -0.96
N ARG A 11 13.97 -11.46 -0.32
CA ARG A 11 12.82 -12.03 -1.04
C ARG A 11 11.57 -11.22 -0.77
N PHE A 12 11.32 -10.29 -1.67
CA PHE A 12 10.07 -9.56 -1.70
C PHE A 12 8.95 -10.45 -2.28
N PRO A 13 7.71 -10.35 -1.76
CA PRO A 13 6.56 -11.01 -2.34
C PRO A 13 6.38 -10.58 -3.80
N LYS A 14 5.71 -11.41 -4.59
CA LYS A 14 5.39 -11.07 -5.98
C LYS A 14 4.63 -9.75 -6.00
N GLN A 15 5.20 -8.74 -6.64
CA GLN A 15 4.55 -7.43 -6.75
C GLN A 15 3.47 -7.46 -7.85
N GLY A 16 2.37 -6.74 -7.63
CA GLY A 16 1.30 -6.57 -8.58
C GLY A 16 1.49 -5.37 -9.52
N ASP A 17 0.52 -5.18 -10.41
CA ASP A 17 0.55 -4.16 -11.45
C ASP A 17 0.35 -2.74 -10.92
N PHE A 18 0.01 -2.59 -9.63
CA PHE A 18 -0.19 -1.28 -9.01
C PHE A 18 1.09 -0.70 -8.39
N LEU A 19 2.20 -1.45 -8.34
CA LEU A 19 3.47 -0.95 -7.85
C LEU A 19 3.94 0.27 -8.67
N GLY A 20 4.28 1.36 -7.97
CA GLY A 20 4.73 2.64 -8.55
C GLY A 20 3.61 3.51 -9.13
N LYS A 21 2.34 3.08 -9.03
CA LYS A 21 1.21 3.89 -9.49
C LYS A 21 0.81 4.95 -8.47
N ARG A 22 0.22 6.04 -8.97
CA ARG A 22 -0.38 7.06 -8.12
C ARG A 22 -1.66 6.51 -7.51
N ALA A 23 -1.89 6.82 -6.25
CA ALA A 23 -3.11 6.49 -5.55
C ALA A 23 -3.66 7.74 -4.86
N LYS A 24 -4.99 7.87 -4.87
CA LYS A 24 -5.71 8.83 -4.03
C LYS A 24 -6.24 8.08 -2.82
N VAL A 25 -5.85 8.52 -1.63
CA VAL A 25 -6.21 7.91 -0.36
C VAL A 25 -7.23 8.77 0.37
N CYS A 26 -8.24 8.13 0.95
CA CYS A 26 -9.29 8.73 1.77
C CYS A 26 -9.32 8.03 3.14
N PHE A 27 -9.47 8.84 4.19
CA PHE A 27 -9.64 8.35 5.56
C PHE A 27 -11.08 8.61 6.02
N HIS A 28 -11.60 7.72 6.86
CA HIS A 28 -12.94 7.86 7.47
C HIS A 28 -14.10 8.05 6.48
N TYR A 29 -13.98 7.54 5.24
CA TYR A 29 -14.97 7.78 4.18
C TYR A 29 -15.21 9.25 3.82
N ALA A 30 -14.34 10.16 4.26
CA ALA A 30 -14.41 11.57 3.91
C ALA A 30 -13.87 11.80 2.48
N ALA A 31 -14.69 11.46 1.48
CA ALA A 31 -14.33 11.56 0.06
C ALA A 31 -13.92 12.99 -0.37
N ASP A 32 -14.31 14.00 0.42
CA ASP A 32 -13.96 15.41 0.20
C ASP A 32 -12.51 15.75 0.58
N THR A 33 -11.84 14.89 1.34
CA THR A 33 -10.43 15.07 1.77
C THR A 33 -9.60 13.87 1.33
N THR A 34 -9.26 13.85 0.05
CA THR A 34 -8.33 12.87 -0.51
C THR A 34 -6.90 13.38 -0.45
N VAL A 35 -5.97 12.49 -0.11
CA VAL A 35 -4.53 12.74 -0.09
C VAL A 35 -3.89 11.93 -1.22
N GLY A 36 -3.08 12.59 -2.04
CA GLY A 36 -2.30 11.91 -3.06
C GLY A 36 -1.18 11.06 -2.46
N GLY A 37 -0.85 9.97 -3.12
CA GLY A 37 0.26 9.11 -2.76
C GLY A 37 0.72 8.23 -3.91
N GLU A 38 1.74 7.42 -3.66
CA GLU A 38 2.32 6.45 -4.58
C GLU A 38 2.35 5.08 -3.91
N ILE A 39 1.93 4.04 -4.64
CA ILE A 39 1.97 2.67 -4.13
C ILE A 39 3.42 2.18 -4.20
N VAL A 40 4.05 2.06 -3.04
CA VAL A 40 5.46 1.65 -2.93
C VAL A 40 5.63 0.15 -2.74
N ARG A 41 4.53 -0.55 -2.47
CA ARG A 41 4.47 -2.00 -2.32
C ARG A 41 3.08 -2.49 -2.63
N ASP A 42 2.96 -3.55 -3.42
CA ASP A 42 1.69 -4.18 -3.78
C ASP A 42 1.88 -5.70 -3.83
N ASP A 43 1.77 -6.38 -2.69
CA ASP A 43 2.03 -7.81 -2.64
C ASP A 43 0.84 -8.61 -3.20
N MET A 44 1.04 -9.33 -4.31
CA MET A 44 0.09 -10.27 -4.91
C MET A 44 0.20 -11.70 -4.35
N SER A 45 1.08 -11.91 -3.39
CA SER A 45 1.26 -13.16 -2.65
C SER A 45 1.37 -12.86 -1.17
N GLU A 46 1.18 -13.86 -0.32
CA GLU A 46 1.29 -13.73 1.15
C GLU A 46 2.55 -12.92 1.54
N PRO A 47 2.41 -11.79 2.27
CA PRO A 47 1.29 -11.44 3.16
C PRO A 47 0.12 -10.63 2.55
N PHE A 48 0.07 -10.41 1.23
CA PHE A 48 -0.97 -9.58 0.58
C PHE A 48 -1.06 -8.15 1.13
N VAL A 49 0.11 -7.53 1.39
CA VAL A 49 0.22 -6.18 1.92
C VAL A 49 0.48 -5.19 0.79
N THR A 50 -0.36 -4.16 0.73
CA THR A 50 -0.15 -2.99 -0.14
C THR A 50 0.16 -1.78 0.74
N ILE A 51 1.25 -1.08 0.44
CA ILE A 51 1.74 0.10 1.17
C ILE A 51 1.71 1.30 0.22
N ILE A 52 1.13 2.40 0.70
CA ILE A 52 0.98 3.64 -0.04
C ILE A 52 1.76 4.72 0.70
N LYS A 53 2.70 5.35 -0.01
CA LYS A 53 3.44 6.52 0.46
C LYS A 53 2.64 7.76 0.08
N LEU A 54 2.11 8.46 1.07
CA LEU A 54 1.42 9.72 0.87
C LEU A 54 2.41 10.85 0.52
N ASP A 55 1.90 11.87 -0.17
CA ASP A 55 2.68 13.05 -0.56
C ASP A 55 3.20 13.86 0.64
N ASP A 56 2.56 13.69 1.81
CA ASP A 56 3.00 14.28 3.07
C ASP A 56 4.16 13.51 3.75
N GLY A 57 4.63 12.42 3.13
CA GLY A 57 5.74 11.59 3.60
C GLY A 57 5.34 10.47 4.56
N ARG A 58 4.05 10.33 4.90
CA ARG A 58 3.56 9.20 5.70
C ARG A 58 3.39 7.96 4.83
N TYR A 59 3.49 6.80 5.46
CA TYR A 59 3.23 5.50 4.83
C TYR A 59 1.99 4.90 5.49
N VAL A 60 1.04 4.48 4.68
CA VAL A 60 -0.21 3.89 5.15
C VAL A 60 -0.45 2.56 4.48
N LEU A 61 -1.08 1.64 5.21
CA LEU A 61 -1.50 0.37 4.65
C LEU A 61 -2.82 0.54 3.89
N ALA A 62 -2.95 -0.18 2.78
CA ALA A 62 -4.21 -0.31 2.05
C ALA A 62 -5.39 -0.79 2.92
N THR A 63 -5.10 -1.47 4.03
CA THR A 63 -6.12 -1.94 5.00
C THR A 63 -6.56 -0.85 6.00
N GLU A 64 -5.79 0.23 6.13
CA GLU A 64 -6.07 1.34 7.06
C GLU A 64 -6.83 2.50 6.40
N CYS A 65 -6.97 2.47 5.08
CA CYS A 65 -7.55 3.56 4.30
C CYS A 65 -8.32 3.04 3.08
N GLN A 66 -9.19 3.87 2.52
CA GLN A 66 -9.74 3.63 1.19
C GLN A 66 -8.83 4.30 0.16
N TYR A 67 -8.50 3.62 -0.94
CA TYR A 67 -7.67 4.21 -1.98
C TYR A 67 -8.17 3.86 -3.39
N LEU A 68 -7.88 4.74 -4.33
CA LEU A 68 -8.10 4.54 -5.75
C LEU A 68 -6.74 4.64 -6.44
N ALA A 69 -6.28 3.56 -7.08
CA ALA A 69 -5.07 3.56 -7.90
C ALA A 69 -5.39 4.00 -9.33
N GLU A 70 -4.61 4.93 -9.87
CA GLU A 70 -4.72 5.49 -11.23
C GLU A 70 -3.51 5.11 -12.10
#